data_AF-K0R5U5-F1
#
_entry.id   AF-K0R5U5-F1
#
_cell.length_a   1.000
_cell.length_b   1.000
_cell.length_c   1.000
_cell.angle_alpha   90.00
_cell.angle_beta   90.00
_cell.angle_gamma   90.00
#
_symmetry.space_group_name_H-M   'P 1'
#
loop_
_entity.id
_entity.type
_entity.pdbx_description
1 polymer ?
#
loop_
_entity_poly.entity_id
_entity_poly.type
_entity_poly.pdbx_seq_one_letter_code
_entity_poly.pdbx_strand_id
1 'polypeptide(L)'
;MGRANHSESPVPKRPPAGATATASAGLASSSLLAEAWKPMFPGMVHDGRLEGRICARVVRERSPAFPVARGLSPIQSREYAKHQRQLVDGSIESTSSLDWPQHHPTNDTHFHFPPIPIDIMADEFDLHICCMGAGYVGGPTMAVIAAKCPKVRVCVVDLSQKQIDAWNSPDLPIYEPGLPEVVAQCLGKNLFFSTDIDAEIKKADIVFISVNTPTKTMGIGAGRAANVKNCELCARKIAEVSESDKIVVEKSTVPVRTAQAVRRVLDCNERGLKFQVLSNPEFLAEGTAIPDLMSPDRVLIGGVQTPEGIAAAEKLAGVYANWVPREQILTTNLWSSELSKLVANAFLAQRVSSINSISALCEATGANVSEVSRCVGMDDRIGKRFLNSSIGFGGSCFQKDILNLVYLCETYGLQECADYWNQVILMNNYQKKRFSEKMVSSMFNTVTGKKIAILGFAFKKDTGDVRETPSMFVVRDLVMEQAKVHVYDPQVKREDMWVEMNYTCNLSEETHPGVEAAVTTSTSAYDACDGAHALAVLTEWDEFKELDYQKIYQKMAKPAFVFDGRNILDHEALRKIGFEVHAIGKPDPNKFSDL
;
A
#
# COMPACT_ATOMS: atom_id res chain seq x y z
N MET A 1 -10.84 19.09 71.44
CA MET A 1 -11.64 20.33 71.53
C MET A 1 -11.60 20.98 70.15
N GLY A 2 -12.62 21.25 69.34
CA GLY A 2 -14.07 20.91 69.17
C GLY A 2 -14.34 21.09 67.65
N ARG A 3 -15.17 20.29 66.95
CA ARG A 3 -16.63 20.48 66.71
C ARG A 3 -17.01 21.94 66.36
N ALA A 4 -17.80 22.31 65.32
CA ALA A 4 -18.79 21.59 64.52
C ALA A 4 -19.33 22.45 63.32
N ASN A 5 -19.92 21.77 62.30
CA ASN A 5 -21.23 21.99 61.61
C ASN A 5 -21.59 23.35 60.96
N HIS A 6 -22.51 23.50 59.99
CA HIS A 6 -23.33 22.71 59.03
C HIS A 6 -24.00 23.76 58.10
N SER A 7 -24.38 23.43 56.85
CA SER A 7 -25.77 23.58 56.34
C SER A 7 -25.87 23.33 54.82
N GLU A 8 -26.97 22.69 54.42
CA GLU A 8 -27.35 22.18 53.10
C GLU A 8 -28.37 23.09 52.39
N SER A 9 -28.37 23.04 51.02
CA SER A 9 -29.53 22.99 50.07
C SER A 9 -30.59 24.13 50.04
N PRO A 10 -31.35 24.41 48.92
CA PRO A 10 -32.04 23.41 48.08
C PRO A 10 -32.26 23.69 46.56
N VAL A 11 -32.78 22.64 45.88
CA VAL A 11 -33.32 22.52 44.51
C VAL A 11 -34.70 23.18 44.35
N PRO A 12 -35.12 23.62 43.14
CA PRO A 12 -36.53 23.79 42.80
C PRO A 12 -37.06 22.92 41.64
N LYS A 13 -38.38 22.71 41.70
CA LYS A 13 -39.25 21.72 41.05
C LYS A 13 -39.78 22.15 39.66
N ARG A 14 -40.22 21.17 38.85
CA ARG A 14 -41.14 21.31 37.69
C ARG A 14 -42.58 21.63 38.10
N PRO A 15 -43.39 22.21 37.18
CA PRO A 15 -44.81 21.81 37.01
C PRO A 15 -45.21 21.71 35.50
N PRO A 16 -46.50 21.55 35.10
CA PRO A 16 -47.08 20.25 34.72
C PRO A 16 -47.76 20.20 33.31
N ALA A 17 -48.43 19.07 33.05
CA ALA A 17 -48.99 18.56 31.79
C ALA A 17 -50.19 19.31 31.18
N GLY A 18 -50.42 19.09 29.88
CA GLY A 18 -51.60 19.48 29.09
C GLY A 18 -51.97 18.39 28.07
N ALA A 19 -53.28 18.22 27.84
CA ALA A 19 -53.96 17.00 27.42
C ALA A 19 -54.22 16.84 25.90
N THR A 20 -54.56 15.57 25.54
CA THR A 20 -55.50 15.11 24.49
C THR A 20 -55.23 15.38 23.00
N ALA A 21 -55.13 14.29 22.21
CA ALA A 21 -56.17 13.92 21.24
C ALA A 21 -55.89 12.53 20.62
N THR A 22 -56.91 11.70 20.65
CA THR A 22 -57.07 10.38 20.00
C THR A 22 -57.28 10.50 18.49
N ALA A 23 -56.67 9.61 17.70
CA ALA A 23 -57.29 9.06 16.49
C ALA A 23 -56.64 7.73 16.12
N SER A 24 -57.45 6.68 16.22
CA SER A 24 -57.22 5.31 15.76
C SER A 24 -57.30 5.19 14.24
N ALA A 25 -56.43 4.37 13.62
CA ALA A 25 -56.79 3.48 12.51
C ALA A 25 -55.60 2.57 12.12
N GLY A 26 -55.86 1.26 11.99
CA GLY A 26 -55.16 0.42 11.01
C GLY A 26 -54.15 -0.61 11.53
N LEU A 27 -54.62 -1.59 12.30
CA LEU A 27 -53.99 -2.92 12.37
C LEU A 27 -54.30 -3.69 11.07
N ALA A 28 -53.28 -4.05 10.29
CA ALA A 28 -53.31 -5.23 9.42
C ALA A 28 -51.90 -5.62 8.96
N SER A 29 -51.61 -6.92 9.04
CA SER A 29 -50.47 -7.65 8.45
C SER A 29 -49.13 -7.64 9.20
N SER A 30 -49.06 -8.38 10.30
CA SER A 30 -47.81 -8.99 10.79
C SER A 30 -48.02 -10.47 11.03
N SER A 31 -48.15 -11.25 9.95
CA SER A 31 -48.24 -12.72 10.02
C SER A 31 -47.72 -13.44 8.77
N LEU A 32 -46.78 -12.85 8.01
CA LEU A 32 -46.23 -13.47 6.79
C LEU A 32 -44.69 -13.40 6.66
N LEU A 33 -43.96 -13.14 7.74
CA LEU A 33 -42.48 -13.10 7.73
C LEU A 33 -41.81 -14.03 8.75
N ALA A 34 -42.54 -14.96 9.36
CA ALA A 34 -42.02 -15.86 10.41
C ALA A 34 -41.77 -17.32 9.96
N GLU A 35 -41.95 -17.68 8.69
CA GLU A 35 -41.79 -19.08 8.22
C GLU A 35 -40.68 -19.33 7.19
N ALA A 36 -39.84 -18.34 6.86
CA ALA A 36 -38.82 -18.52 5.82
C ALA A 36 -37.41 -18.93 6.33
N TRP A 37 -37.19 -19.14 7.63
CA TRP A 37 -35.83 -19.30 8.20
C TRP A 37 -35.67 -20.51 9.13
N LYS A 38 -36.33 -21.63 8.82
CA LYS A 38 -36.31 -22.85 9.65
C LYS A 38 -35.41 -24.02 9.23
N PRO A 39 -34.62 -23.99 8.14
CA PRO A 39 -33.61 -25.03 7.94
C PRO A 39 -32.21 -24.44 7.76
N MET A 40 -31.53 -24.06 8.85
CA MET A 40 -30.07 -23.84 8.82
C MET A 40 -29.26 -24.33 10.02
N PHE A 41 -29.86 -24.89 11.09
CA PHE A 41 -29.09 -25.44 12.22
C PHE A 41 -29.84 -26.59 12.91
N PRO A 42 -29.53 -27.87 12.60
CA PRO A 42 -29.99 -28.99 13.42
C PRO A 42 -28.96 -29.23 14.53
N GLY A 43 -29.36 -28.95 15.77
CA GLY A 43 -28.61 -29.37 16.95
C GLY A 43 -28.05 -28.23 17.76
N MET A 44 -28.88 -27.64 18.61
CA MET A 44 -28.51 -27.12 19.93
C MET A 44 -29.79 -26.76 20.67
N VAL A 45 -30.41 -27.77 21.28
CA VAL A 45 -31.33 -27.59 22.40
C VAL A 45 -30.73 -28.36 23.55
N HIS A 46 -30.07 -27.67 24.47
CA HIS A 46 -29.99 -28.10 25.85
C HIS A 46 -29.94 -26.89 26.78
N ASP A 47 -30.81 -27.00 27.78
CA ASP A 47 -31.03 -26.18 28.96
C ASP A 47 -31.47 -24.72 28.82
N GLY A 48 -32.72 -24.53 29.27
CA GLY A 48 -33.32 -23.23 29.46
C GLY A 48 -32.85 -22.54 30.74
N ARG A 49 -33.17 -21.23 30.77
CA ARG A 49 -32.90 -20.21 31.80
C ARG A 49 -31.59 -19.47 31.61
N LEU A 50 -31.68 -18.23 31.12
CA LEU A 50 -31.14 -17.09 31.86
C LEU A 50 -31.76 -15.75 31.42
N GLU A 51 -32.43 -15.18 32.41
CA GLU A 51 -32.80 -13.80 32.72
C GLU A 51 -32.47 -12.70 31.70
N GLY A 52 -33.55 -12.07 31.20
CA GLY A 52 -33.48 -10.82 30.47
C GLY A 52 -33.30 -9.62 31.39
N ARG A 53 -32.20 -8.89 31.21
CA ARG A 53 -32.15 -7.42 31.38
C ARG A 53 -31.20 -6.83 30.34
N ILE A 54 -31.60 -5.65 29.87
CA ILE A 54 -30.85 -4.67 29.07
C ILE A 54 -30.98 -4.82 27.55
N CYS A 55 -32.05 -4.26 26.99
CA CYS A 55 -31.95 -3.45 25.76
C CYS A 55 -33.20 -2.58 25.58
N ALA A 56 -33.15 -1.36 26.12
CA ALA A 56 -34.07 -0.29 25.74
C ALA A 56 -33.36 1.06 25.93
N ARG A 57 -32.40 1.35 25.06
CA ARG A 57 -31.99 2.72 24.79
C ARG A 57 -31.36 2.78 23.40
N VAL A 58 -31.70 3.85 22.69
CA VAL A 58 -31.22 4.24 21.35
C VAL A 58 -32.03 3.69 20.16
N VAL A 59 -33.28 4.15 20.03
CA VAL A 59 -33.80 4.62 18.74
C VAL A 59 -34.53 5.94 18.99
N ARG A 60 -33.85 7.06 18.72
CA ARG A 60 -34.46 8.31 18.27
C ARG A 60 -33.37 9.30 17.85
N GLU A 61 -33.43 9.64 16.56
CA GLU A 61 -32.99 10.90 15.95
C GLU A 61 -31.48 11.20 15.88
N ARG A 62 -30.89 11.02 14.68
CA ARG A 62 -30.61 12.12 13.74
C ARG A 62 -29.89 11.57 12.49
N SER A 63 -30.47 11.86 11.34
CA SER A 63 -29.88 11.66 10.01
C SER A 63 -29.85 13.03 9.34
N PRO A 64 -28.72 13.47 8.75
CA PRO A 64 -28.72 14.46 7.69
C PRO A 64 -28.64 13.77 6.32
N ALA A 65 -29.42 14.32 5.40
CA ALA A 65 -29.67 13.87 4.05
C ALA A 65 -28.44 13.93 3.13
N PHE A 66 -28.42 13.05 2.13
CA PHE A 66 -27.70 13.24 0.86
C PHE A 66 -28.73 13.42 -0.27
N PRO A 67 -28.50 14.31 -1.25
CA PRO A 67 -29.49 14.64 -2.26
C PRO A 67 -29.54 13.58 -3.38
N VAL A 68 -30.77 13.16 -3.70
CA VAL A 68 -31.10 12.36 -4.87
C VAL A 68 -31.12 13.29 -6.09
N ALA A 69 -30.24 13.05 -7.06
CA ALA A 69 -30.35 13.64 -8.40
C ALA A 69 -31.57 13.01 -9.11
N ARG A 70 -32.63 13.81 -9.27
CA ARG A 70 -33.71 13.53 -10.22
C ARG A 70 -33.37 14.19 -11.55
N GLY A 71 -33.43 13.43 -12.63
CA GLY A 71 -33.69 13.99 -13.97
C GLY A 71 -32.90 13.35 -15.10
N LEU A 72 -33.41 12.28 -15.70
CA LEU A 72 -33.20 11.95 -17.11
C LEU A 72 -34.50 11.39 -17.70
N SER A 73 -34.84 11.78 -18.92
CA SER A 73 -36.11 11.49 -19.58
C SER A 73 -36.09 10.13 -20.32
N PRO A 74 -37.24 9.49 -20.60
CA PRO A 74 -37.33 8.14 -21.18
C PRO A 74 -36.83 7.99 -22.63
N ILE A 75 -36.24 9.03 -23.23
CA ILE A 75 -35.83 9.04 -24.64
C ILE A 75 -34.33 8.68 -24.81
N GLN A 76 -33.51 8.79 -23.76
CA GLN A 76 -32.08 8.45 -23.84
C GLN A 76 -31.77 6.95 -23.64
N SER A 77 -32.71 6.16 -23.12
CA SER A 77 -32.53 4.71 -22.96
C SER A 77 -32.75 3.90 -24.25
N ARG A 78 -33.25 4.51 -25.34
CA ARG A 78 -33.51 3.83 -26.62
C ARG A 78 -32.39 3.97 -27.65
N GLU A 79 -31.50 4.96 -27.54
CA GLU A 79 -30.32 5.05 -28.42
C GLU A 79 -29.13 4.23 -27.92
N TYR A 80 -28.98 4.09 -26.60
CA TYR A 80 -27.94 3.26 -25.99
C TYR A 80 -28.09 1.75 -26.33
N ALA A 81 -29.34 1.29 -26.54
CA ALA A 81 -29.64 -0.09 -26.91
C ALA A 81 -29.46 -0.41 -28.42
N LYS A 82 -29.23 0.60 -29.27
CA LYS A 82 -28.95 0.41 -30.71
C LYS A 82 -27.46 0.28 -31.03
N HIS A 83 -26.57 0.83 -30.20
CA HIS A 83 -25.12 0.76 -30.42
C HIS A 83 -24.45 -0.54 -29.95
N GLN A 84 -25.10 -1.36 -29.12
CA GLN A 84 -24.55 -2.66 -28.66
C GLN A 84 -24.90 -3.86 -29.56
N ARG A 85 -25.53 -3.66 -30.73
CA ARG A 85 -25.83 -4.74 -31.70
C ARG A 85 -25.03 -4.68 -33.00
N GLN A 86 -23.97 -3.86 -33.07
CA GLN A 86 -23.09 -3.75 -34.24
C GLN A 86 -21.63 -4.15 -34.00
N LEU A 87 -21.31 -4.79 -32.86
CA LEU A 87 -19.95 -5.26 -32.54
C LEU A 87 -19.82 -6.79 -32.52
N VAL A 88 -20.67 -7.49 -33.27
CA VAL A 88 -20.55 -8.94 -33.53
C VAL A 88 -20.81 -9.20 -35.01
N ASP A 89 -19.94 -8.67 -35.87
CA ASP A 89 -19.55 -9.30 -37.14
C ASP A 89 -18.50 -8.41 -37.84
N GLY A 90 -17.42 -9.01 -38.36
CA GLY A 90 -16.48 -8.31 -39.23
C GLY A 90 -15.02 -8.66 -39.02
N SER A 91 -14.62 -9.83 -39.50
CA SER A 91 -13.28 -10.04 -40.08
C SER A 91 -13.05 -9.07 -41.25
N ILE A 92 -11.84 -8.52 -41.41
CA ILE A 92 -11.17 -8.26 -42.70
C ILE A 92 -9.73 -7.73 -42.44
N GLU A 93 -8.79 -8.52 -42.97
CA GLU A 93 -7.54 -8.23 -43.69
C GLU A 93 -6.63 -7.02 -43.41
N SER A 94 -5.35 -7.38 -43.40
CA SER A 94 -4.13 -6.59 -43.59
C SER A 94 -4.15 -5.61 -44.76
N THR A 95 -3.45 -4.46 -44.63
CA THR A 95 -2.49 -3.95 -45.64
C THR A 95 -1.74 -2.70 -45.18
N SER A 96 -0.50 -2.56 -45.70
CA SER A 96 0.36 -1.38 -45.87
C SER A 96 0.93 -0.69 -44.62
N SER A 97 2.23 -0.75 -44.32
CA SER A 97 3.40 -0.19 -45.03
C SER A 97 3.45 1.35 -45.00
N LEU A 98 4.21 1.90 -44.05
CA LEU A 98 4.71 3.27 -44.09
C LEU A 98 6.06 3.34 -43.36
N ASP A 99 7.12 3.44 -44.16
CA ASP A 99 8.51 3.67 -43.77
C ASP A 99 8.71 5.07 -43.18
N TRP A 100 9.51 5.18 -42.11
CA TRP A 100 10.18 6.42 -41.71
C TRP A 100 11.64 6.15 -41.32
N PRO A 101 12.59 7.05 -41.64
CA PRO A 101 14.02 6.72 -41.65
C PRO A 101 14.64 6.77 -40.25
N GLN A 102 15.45 5.76 -39.96
CA GLN A 102 16.29 5.68 -38.77
C GLN A 102 17.54 6.58 -38.91
N HIS A 103 17.80 7.40 -37.89
CA HIS A 103 19.13 7.93 -37.60
C HIS A 103 19.50 7.56 -36.16
N HIS A 104 20.41 6.58 -36.03
CA HIS A 104 21.10 6.25 -34.79
C HIS A 104 22.53 6.79 -34.85
N PRO A 105 23.03 7.47 -33.80
CA PRO A 105 24.46 7.56 -33.53
C PRO A 105 24.91 6.31 -32.76
N THR A 106 25.96 5.68 -33.28
CA THR A 106 26.65 4.51 -32.73
C THR A 106 27.41 4.84 -31.45
N ASN A 107 27.18 4.05 -30.39
CA ASN A 107 28.17 3.82 -29.33
C ASN A 107 27.98 2.39 -28.81
N ASP A 108 28.74 1.47 -29.41
CA ASP A 108 28.78 0.05 -29.08
C ASP A 108 29.58 -0.19 -27.81
N THR A 109 28.89 -0.53 -26.72
CA THR A 109 29.41 -1.44 -25.69
C THR A 109 28.29 -2.43 -25.32
N HIS A 110 27.95 -3.31 -26.26
CA HIS A 110 27.02 -4.41 -26.01
C HIS A 110 27.73 -5.55 -25.27
N PHE A 111 27.31 -5.82 -24.03
CA PHE A 111 27.58 -7.09 -23.39
C PHE A 111 26.75 -8.18 -24.11
N HIS A 112 27.42 -9.02 -24.87
CA HIS A 112 26.79 -10.21 -25.48
C HIS A 112 26.54 -11.26 -24.40
N PHE A 113 25.27 -11.50 -24.06
CA PHE A 113 24.86 -12.71 -23.36
C PHE A 113 24.71 -13.84 -24.38
N PRO A 114 25.32 -15.03 -24.15
CA PRO A 114 25.14 -16.17 -25.03
C PRO A 114 23.69 -16.71 -24.94
N PRO A 115 23.17 -17.35 -26.01
CA PRO A 115 21.87 -18.00 -25.96
C PRO A 115 21.87 -19.10 -24.89
N ILE A 116 20.79 -19.14 -24.09
CA ILE A 116 20.59 -20.10 -23.00
C ILE A 116 20.47 -21.52 -23.59
N PRO A 117 21.32 -22.48 -23.23
CA PRO A 117 21.17 -23.87 -23.65
C PRO A 117 19.91 -24.48 -23.02
N ILE A 118 19.06 -25.11 -23.84
CA ILE A 118 17.75 -25.67 -23.42
C ILE A 118 17.87 -27.06 -22.76
N ASP A 119 19.04 -27.67 -22.68
CA ASP A 119 19.20 -28.98 -22.02
C ASP A 119 20.26 -28.91 -20.90
N ILE A 120 19.81 -28.66 -19.67
CA ILE A 120 20.58 -28.98 -18.45
C ILE A 120 19.94 -30.23 -17.83
N MET A 121 20.76 -31.27 -17.70
CA MET A 121 20.41 -32.61 -17.25
C MET A 121 19.74 -32.59 -15.87
N ALA A 122 18.70 -33.40 -15.68
CA ALA A 122 17.83 -33.41 -14.51
C ALA A 122 18.48 -33.90 -13.18
N ASP A 123 19.80 -34.04 -13.11
CA ASP A 123 20.54 -34.67 -11.99
C ASP A 123 21.45 -33.71 -11.19
N GLU A 124 21.41 -32.39 -11.43
CA GLU A 124 22.38 -31.45 -10.81
C GLU A 124 21.86 -30.68 -9.57
N PHE A 125 20.55 -30.65 -9.32
CA PHE A 125 19.95 -29.83 -8.26
C PHE A 125 19.33 -30.67 -7.12
N ASP A 126 19.61 -30.27 -5.87
CA ASP A 126 19.13 -30.96 -4.67
C ASP A 126 17.66 -30.62 -4.35
N LEU A 127 17.14 -29.52 -4.89
CA LEU A 127 15.81 -28.98 -4.60
C LEU A 127 15.32 -28.07 -5.72
N HIS A 128 14.03 -28.18 -6.05
CA HIS A 128 13.37 -27.33 -7.05
C HIS A 128 12.35 -26.39 -6.41
N ILE A 129 12.48 -25.10 -6.68
CA ILE A 129 11.58 -24.04 -6.23
C ILE A 129 10.89 -23.41 -7.45
N CYS A 130 9.57 -23.34 -7.40
CA CYS A 130 8.77 -22.52 -8.30
C CYS A 130 8.19 -21.33 -7.52
N CYS A 131 8.21 -20.13 -8.08
CA CYS A 131 7.59 -18.95 -7.49
C CYS A 131 6.58 -18.35 -8.44
N MET A 132 5.29 -18.42 -8.07
CA MET A 132 4.20 -17.80 -8.81
C MET A 132 4.10 -16.31 -8.46
N GLY A 133 4.47 -15.44 -9.40
CA GLY A 133 4.48 -13.99 -9.30
C GLY A 133 5.88 -13.41 -9.48
N ALA A 134 6.12 -12.75 -10.61
CA ALA A 134 7.40 -12.12 -10.95
C ALA A 134 7.42 -10.62 -10.61
N GLY A 135 6.74 -10.24 -9.52
CA GLY A 135 6.68 -8.87 -9.02
C GLY A 135 7.86 -8.49 -8.11
N TYR A 136 7.65 -7.39 -7.38
CA TYR A 136 8.65 -6.80 -6.48
C TYR A 136 9.06 -7.68 -5.30
N VAL A 137 8.23 -8.65 -4.91
CA VAL A 137 8.54 -9.60 -3.83
C VAL A 137 9.17 -10.87 -4.39
N GLY A 138 8.48 -11.52 -5.34
CA GLY A 138 8.91 -12.80 -5.91
C GLY A 138 10.26 -12.72 -6.60
N GLY A 139 10.47 -11.74 -7.50
CA GLY A 139 11.70 -11.61 -8.28
C GLY A 139 12.96 -11.47 -7.39
N PRO A 140 13.07 -10.40 -6.58
CA PRO A 140 14.23 -10.20 -5.71
C PRO A 140 14.46 -11.34 -4.70
N THR A 141 13.40 -11.87 -4.06
CA THR A 141 13.53 -12.98 -3.11
C THR A 141 14.15 -14.21 -3.79
N MET A 142 13.64 -14.57 -4.96
CA MET A 142 14.10 -15.74 -5.71
C MET A 142 15.49 -15.56 -6.29
N ALA A 143 15.84 -14.34 -6.72
CA ALA A 143 17.20 -14.01 -7.15
C ALA A 143 18.21 -14.19 -6.02
N VAL A 144 17.89 -13.74 -4.79
CA VAL A 144 18.76 -13.93 -3.62
C VAL A 144 18.84 -15.40 -3.21
N ILE A 145 17.73 -16.14 -3.21
CA ILE A 145 17.75 -17.59 -2.95
C ILE A 145 18.66 -18.30 -3.95
N ALA A 146 18.52 -18.02 -5.25
CA ALA A 146 19.37 -18.63 -6.27
C ALA A 146 20.86 -18.28 -6.07
N ALA A 147 21.17 -17.03 -5.72
CA ALA A 147 22.54 -16.58 -5.45
C ALA A 147 23.18 -17.23 -4.22
N LYS A 148 22.38 -17.52 -3.19
CA LYS A 148 22.86 -18.12 -1.94
C LYS A 148 22.78 -19.65 -1.92
N CYS A 149 22.03 -20.24 -2.83
CA CYS A 149 21.82 -21.68 -2.90
C CYS A 149 22.11 -22.21 -4.32
N PRO A 150 23.38 -22.36 -4.73
CA PRO A 150 23.73 -22.79 -6.09
C PRO A 150 23.18 -24.16 -6.50
N LYS A 151 22.91 -25.04 -5.52
CA LYS A 151 22.33 -26.37 -5.73
C LYS A 151 20.79 -26.40 -5.74
N VAL A 152 20.15 -25.25 -5.61
CA VAL A 152 18.69 -25.11 -5.66
C VAL A 152 18.33 -24.51 -7.01
N ARG A 153 17.47 -25.20 -7.76
CA ARG A 153 16.89 -24.66 -8.99
C ARG A 153 15.71 -23.78 -8.64
N VAL A 154 15.72 -22.52 -9.07
CA VAL A 154 14.68 -21.55 -8.81
C VAL A 154 14.07 -21.08 -10.13
N CYS A 155 12.77 -21.25 -10.31
CA CYS A 155 12.05 -20.67 -11.45
C CYS A 155 10.93 -19.74 -10.98
N VAL A 156 10.95 -18.50 -11.45
CA VAL A 156 9.89 -17.52 -11.23
C VAL A 156 8.96 -17.52 -12.43
N VAL A 157 7.67 -17.68 -12.18
CA VAL A 157 6.65 -17.74 -13.22
C VAL A 157 5.61 -16.64 -13.09
N ASP A 158 5.16 -16.11 -14.21
CA ASP A 158 4.10 -15.10 -14.27
C ASP A 158 3.25 -15.29 -15.53
N LEU A 159 2.00 -14.80 -15.50
CA LEU A 159 1.12 -14.78 -16.67
C LEU A 159 1.53 -13.70 -17.67
N SER A 160 2.23 -12.66 -17.20
CA SER A 160 2.66 -11.54 -18.02
C SER A 160 3.94 -11.88 -18.80
N GLN A 161 3.78 -12.23 -20.09
CA GLN A 161 4.91 -12.45 -20.99
C GLN A 161 5.85 -11.22 -21.01
N LYS A 162 5.28 -10.02 -21.09
CA LYS A 162 6.05 -8.76 -21.03
C LYS A 162 6.94 -8.66 -19.80
N GLN A 163 6.45 -9.09 -18.63
CA GLN A 163 7.21 -9.02 -17.38
C GLN A 163 8.32 -10.08 -17.35
N ILE A 164 8.04 -11.29 -17.82
CA ILE A 164 9.03 -12.37 -17.94
C ILE A 164 10.12 -12.02 -18.96
N ASP A 165 9.77 -11.42 -20.10
CA ASP A 165 10.73 -10.96 -21.09
C ASP A 165 11.67 -9.90 -20.50
N ALA A 166 11.14 -8.96 -19.72
CA ALA A 166 11.94 -7.94 -19.04
C ALA A 166 12.92 -8.57 -18.03
N TRP A 167 12.49 -9.56 -17.24
CA TRP A 167 13.37 -10.28 -16.30
C TRP A 167 14.47 -11.09 -17.01
N ASN A 168 14.23 -11.51 -18.25
CA ASN A 168 15.22 -12.18 -19.09
C ASN A 168 16.08 -11.20 -19.93
N SER A 169 15.94 -9.90 -19.69
CA SER A 169 16.67 -8.84 -20.38
C SER A 169 17.59 -8.06 -19.42
N PRO A 170 18.53 -7.25 -19.92
CA PRO A 170 19.32 -6.33 -19.09
C PRO A 170 18.46 -5.27 -18.37
N ASP A 171 17.30 -4.93 -18.93
CA ASP A 171 16.39 -3.91 -18.42
C ASP A 171 15.31 -4.56 -17.55
N LEU A 172 15.64 -4.79 -16.27
CA LEU A 172 14.73 -5.42 -15.33
C LEU A 172 13.42 -4.62 -15.17
N PRO A 173 12.27 -5.29 -14.91
CA PRO A 173 10.98 -4.61 -14.83
C PRO A 173 10.80 -3.77 -13.56
N ILE A 174 11.74 -3.85 -12.62
CA ILE A 174 11.75 -3.08 -11.37
C ILE A 174 13.13 -2.47 -11.16
N TYR A 175 13.17 -1.25 -10.65
CA TYR A 175 14.40 -0.61 -10.20
C TYR A 175 14.63 -0.95 -8.73
N GLU A 176 15.79 -1.54 -8.44
CA GLU A 176 16.24 -1.83 -7.08
C GLU A 176 17.78 -1.82 -7.03
N PRO A 177 18.39 -1.05 -6.12
CA PRO A 177 19.85 -1.02 -6.00
C PRO A 177 20.45 -2.42 -5.72
N GLY A 178 21.40 -2.84 -6.55
CA GLY A 178 22.10 -4.13 -6.43
C GLY A 178 21.36 -5.33 -7.04
N LEU A 179 20.12 -5.17 -7.51
CA LEU A 179 19.34 -6.27 -8.08
C LEU A 179 19.89 -6.76 -9.44
N PRO A 180 20.25 -5.89 -10.40
CA PRO A 180 20.83 -6.33 -11.68
C PRO A 180 22.05 -7.24 -11.50
N GLU A 181 22.93 -6.91 -10.55
CA GLU A 181 24.14 -7.66 -10.25
C GLU A 181 23.83 -9.05 -9.68
N VAL A 182 22.82 -9.17 -8.80
CA VAL A 182 22.40 -10.45 -8.22
C VAL A 182 21.73 -11.33 -9.28
N VAL A 183 20.86 -10.77 -10.12
CA VAL A 183 20.18 -11.52 -11.19
C VAL A 183 21.21 -12.05 -12.20
N ALA A 184 22.14 -11.20 -12.66
CA ALA A 184 23.15 -11.57 -13.64
C ALA A 184 24.08 -12.71 -13.17
N GLN A 185 24.27 -12.89 -11.85
CA GLN A 185 25.10 -13.97 -11.31
C GLN A 185 24.47 -15.36 -11.53
N CYS A 186 23.14 -15.45 -11.54
CA CYS A 186 22.38 -16.70 -11.42
C CYS A 186 21.50 -17.02 -12.63
N LEU A 187 21.11 -16.00 -13.41
CA LEU A 187 20.23 -16.15 -14.56
C LEU A 187 20.80 -17.15 -15.56
N GLY A 188 19.98 -18.13 -15.95
CA GLY A 188 20.37 -19.21 -16.87
C GLY A 188 21.27 -20.29 -16.27
N LYS A 189 21.67 -20.17 -15.00
CA LYS A 189 22.42 -21.21 -14.25
C LYS A 189 21.50 -21.99 -13.34
N ASN A 190 20.98 -21.33 -12.32
CA ASN A 190 20.02 -21.90 -11.38
C ASN A 190 18.81 -20.97 -11.11
N LEU A 191 18.79 -19.77 -11.70
CA LEU A 191 17.63 -18.87 -11.73
C LEU A 191 17.03 -18.82 -13.14
N PHE A 192 15.72 -18.99 -13.24
CA PHE A 192 14.99 -18.98 -14.51
C PHE A 192 13.70 -18.17 -14.39
N PHE A 193 13.28 -17.52 -15.48
CA PHE A 193 11.99 -16.83 -15.59
C PHE A 193 11.20 -17.42 -16.75
N SER A 194 9.94 -17.79 -16.52
CA SER A 194 9.11 -18.50 -17.51
C SER A 194 7.64 -18.12 -17.42
N THR A 195 6.91 -18.28 -18.54
CA THR A 195 5.44 -18.23 -18.56
C THR A 195 4.78 -19.61 -18.47
N ASP A 196 5.57 -20.69 -18.51
CA ASP A 196 5.09 -22.08 -18.36
C ASP A 196 4.90 -22.45 -16.88
N ILE A 197 3.80 -21.95 -16.32
CA ILE A 197 3.42 -22.17 -14.91
C ILE A 197 3.23 -23.65 -14.61
N ASP A 198 2.55 -24.38 -15.48
CA ASP A 198 2.13 -25.76 -15.24
C ASP A 198 3.35 -26.69 -15.19
N ALA A 199 4.29 -26.56 -16.14
CA ALA A 199 5.50 -27.37 -16.13
C ALA A 199 6.39 -27.10 -14.92
N GLU A 200 6.51 -25.84 -14.49
CA GLU A 200 7.37 -25.47 -13.35
C GLU A 200 6.73 -25.85 -12.01
N ILE A 201 5.40 -25.81 -11.88
CA ILE A 201 4.73 -26.38 -10.71
C ILE A 201 5.01 -27.88 -10.64
N LYS A 202 4.88 -28.64 -11.74
CA LYS A 202 5.11 -30.09 -11.75
C LYS A 202 6.48 -30.48 -11.23
N LYS A 203 7.53 -29.79 -11.67
CA LYS A 203 8.93 -30.03 -11.30
C LYS A 203 9.29 -29.61 -9.86
N ALA A 204 8.54 -28.70 -9.25
CA ALA A 204 8.92 -28.08 -7.99
C ALA A 204 8.67 -28.99 -6.77
N ASP A 205 9.54 -28.90 -5.77
CA ASP A 205 9.32 -29.40 -4.40
C ASP A 205 8.60 -28.36 -3.54
N ILE A 206 8.96 -27.09 -3.74
CA ILE A 206 8.42 -25.93 -3.01
C ILE A 206 7.83 -24.95 -4.02
N VAL A 207 6.58 -24.55 -3.81
CA VAL A 207 5.89 -23.56 -4.63
C VAL A 207 5.57 -22.33 -3.80
N PHE A 208 6.21 -21.20 -4.10
CA PHE A 208 5.87 -19.90 -3.52
C PHE A 208 4.69 -19.27 -4.25
N ILE A 209 3.78 -18.68 -3.47
CA ILE A 209 2.71 -17.80 -3.95
C ILE A 209 3.09 -16.37 -3.57
N SER A 210 3.49 -15.58 -4.57
CA SER A 210 3.93 -14.19 -4.42
C SER A 210 3.12 -13.25 -5.33
N VAL A 211 1.79 -13.40 -5.28
CA VAL A 211 0.84 -12.62 -6.08
C VAL A 211 0.24 -11.46 -5.29
N ASN A 212 -0.21 -10.43 -6.01
CA ASN A 212 -0.86 -9.29 -5.39
C ASN A 212 -2.21 -9.66 -4.75
N THR A 213 -2.44 -9.12 -3.56
CA THR A 213 -3.71 -9.14 -2.80
C THR A 213 -4.28 -7.73 -2.70
N PRO A 214 -4.75 -7.13 -3.81
CA PRO A 214 -5.19 -5.74 -3.81
C PRO A 214 -6.37 -5.55 -2.86
N THR A 215 -6.55 -4.34 -2.33
CA THR A 215 -7.74 -4.01 -1.54
C THR A 215 -9.00 -4.18 -2.39
N LYS A 216 -10.06 -4.75 -1.83
CA LYS A 216 -11.35 -4.87 -2.51
C LYS A 216 -11.89 -3.48 -2.82
N THR A 217 -12.31 -3.24 -4.06
CA THR A 217 -12.94 -1.99 -4.48
C THR A 217 -14.46 -2.00 -4.32
N MET A 218 -15.07 -3.20 -4.22
CA MET A 218 -16.52 -3.39 -4.12
C MET A 218 -16.91 -4.52 -3.16
N GLY A 219 -18.17 -4.48 -2.70
CA GLY A 219 -18.78 -5.50 -1.84
C GLY A 219 -18.35 -5.42 -0.37
N ILE A 220 -18.51 -6.53 0.36
CA ILE A 220 -18.21 -6.60 1.80
C ILE A 220 -16.72 -6.31 2.04
N GLY A 221 -16.42 -5.31 2.89
CA GLY A 221 -15.05 -4.91 3.18
C GLY A 221 -14.40 -4.05 2.08
N ALA A 222 -15.16 -3.48 1.15
CA ALA A 222 -14.62 -2.53 0.17
C ALA A 222 -13.81 -1.41 0.84
N GLY A 223 -12.67 -1.06 0.24
CA GLY A 223 -11.72 -0.08 0.74
C GLY A 223 -10.84 -0.55 1.88
N ARG A 224 -11.03 -1.76 2.43
CA ARG A 224 -10.30 -2.21 3.63
C ARG A 224 -9.81 -3.66 3.59
N ALA A 225 -10.66 -4.59 3.16
CA ALA A 225 -10.33 -6.00 3.10
C ALA A 225 -9.49 -6.32 1.85
N ALA A 226 -8.50 -7.18 2.00
CA ALA A 226 -7.71 -7.70 0.89
C ALA A 226 -8.55 -8.66 0.01
N ASN A 227 -8.32 -8.58 -1.30
CA ASN A 227 -8.86 -9.50 -2.28
C ASN A 227 -7.88 -10.67 -2.48
N VAL A 228 -8.23 -11.82 -1.92
CA VAL A 228 -7.40 -13.04 -1.95
C VAL A 228 -7.65 -13.92 -3.20
N LYS A 229 -8.41 -13.43 -4.19
CA LYS A 229 -8.70 -14.15 -5.45
C LYS A 229 -7.46 -14.76 -6.08
N ASN A 230 -6.37 -14.00 -6.19
CA ASN A 230 -5.17 -14.46 -6.86
C ASN A 230 -4.49 -15.59 -6.09
N CYS A 231 -4.45 -15.52 -4.75
CA CYS A 231 -3.94 -16.60 -3.90
C CYS A 231 -4.78 -17.87 -4.05
N GLU A 232 -6.12 -17.74 -4.09
CA GLU A 232 -7.02 -18.86 -4.32
C GLU A 232 -6.80 -19.50 -5.70
N LEU A 233 -6.67 -18.69 -6.75
CA LEU A 233 -6.40 -19.19 -8.11
C LEU A 233 -5.07 -19.92 -8.19
N CYS A 234 -4.02 -19.42 -7.53
CA CYS A 234 -2.73 -20.12 -7.44
C CYS A 234 -2.90 -21.47 -6.73
N ALA A 235 -3.59 -21.52 -5.59
CA ALA A 235 -3.83 -22.76 -4.87
C ALA A 235 -4.59 -23.80 -5.71
N ARG A 236 -5.62 -23.36 -6.46
CA ARG A 236 -6.37 -24.22 -7.38
C ARG A 236 -5.48 -24.75 -8.50
N LYS A 237 -4.67 -23.89 -9.11
CA LYS A 237 -3.75 -24.28 -10.17
C LYS A 237 -2.71 -25.29 -9.67
N ILE A 238 -2.14 -25.06 -8.48
CA ILE A 238 -1.21 -26.00 -7.84
C ILE A 238 -1.87 -27.37 -7.65
N ALA A 239 -3.09 -27.41 -7.11
CA ALA A 239 -3.81 -28.67 -6.92
C ALA A 239 -4.13 -29.38 -8.24
N GLU A 240 -4.49 -28.64 -9.29
CA GLU A 240 -4.84 -29.14 -10.62
C GLU A 240 -3.67 -29.83 -11.31
N VAL A 241 -2.47 -29.24 -11.26
CA VAL A 241 -1.34 -29.66 -12.10
C VAL A 241 -0.28 -30.45 -11.36
N SER A 242 -0.28 -30.46 -10.02
CA SER A 242 0.69 -31.23 -9.24
C SER A 242 0.55 -32.72 -9.49
N GLU A 243 1.70 -33.39 -9.60
CA GLU A 243 1.83 -34.85 -9.80
C GLU A 243 2.57 -35.53 -8.63
N SER A 244 3.00 -34.74 -7.63
CA SER A 244 3.73 -35.17 -6.44
C SER A 244 3.40 -34.27 -5.25
N ASP A 245 3.75 -34.70 -4.03
CA ASP A 245 3.62 -33.93 -2.79
C ASP A 245 4.39 -32.60 -2.88
N LYS A 246 3.83 -31.52 -2.32
CA LYS A 246 4.44 -30.17 -2.38
C LYS A 246 4.41 -29.44 -1.04
N ILE A 247 5.41 -28.59 -0.82
CA ILE A 247 5.32 -27.50 0.15
C ILE A 247 4.85 -26.25 -0.59
N VAL A 248 3.74 -25.67 -0.15
CA VAL A 248 3.19 -24.44 -0.71
C VAL A 248 3.43 -23.31 0.27
N VAL A 249 4.15 -22.28 -0.16
CA VAL A 249 4.60 -21.18 0.71
C VAL A 249 3.90 -19.89 0.29
N GLU A 250 3.08 -19.37 1.17
CA GLU A 250 2.48 -18.05 1.04
C GLU A 250 3.54 -16.99 1.44
N LYS A 251 3.92 -16.10 0.49
CA LYS A 251 4.97 -15.09 0.67
C LYS A 251 4.44 -13.65 0.69
N SER A 252 3.27 -13.44 0.11
CA SER A 252 2.66 -12.12 -0.01
C SER A 252 2.20 -11.59 1.34
N THR A 253 1.94 -10.29 1.42
CA THR A 253 1.21 -9.78 2.58
C THR A 253 -0.26 -10.15 2.46
N VAL A 254 -0.72 -11.08 3.30
CA VAL A 254 -2.08 -11.61 3.27
C VAL A 254 -2.81 -11.39 4.60
N PRO A 255 -4.14 -11.28 4.60
CA PRO A 255 -4.91 -11.22 5.85
C PRO A 255 -4.81 -12.55 6.61
N VAL A 256 -4.97 -12.49 7.92
CA VAL A 256 -5.00 -13.69 8.79
C VAL A 256 -6.06 -14.67 8.30
N ARG A 257 -5.69 -15.95 8.21
CA ARG A 257 -6.43 -17.11 7.66
C ARG A 257 -6.35 -17.30 6.15
N THR A 258 -5.51 -16.58 5.42
CA THR A 258 -5.33 -16.83 3.98
C THR A 258 -4.65 -18.18 3.73
N ALA A 259 -3.63 -18.52 4.50
CA ALA A 259 -2.99 -19.83 4.45
C ALA A 259 -3.98 -20.97 4.77
N GLN A 260 -4.97 -20.71 5.64
CA GLN A 260 -6.05 -21.66 5.91
C GLN A 260 -6.98 -21.85 4.71
N ALA A 261 -7.29 -20.77 3.98
CA ALA A 261 -8.08 -20.83 2.76
C ALA A 261 -7.33 -21.58 1.64
N VAL A 262 -6.04 -21.28 1.45
CA VAL A 262 -5.16 -21.99 0.51
C VAL A 262 -5.12 -23.48 0.84
N ARG A 263 -4.90 -23.82 2.12
CA ARG A 263 -4.92 -25.21 2.59
C ARG A 263 -6.24 -25.90 2.28
N ARG A 264 -7.37 -25.26 2.59
CA ARG A 264 -8.69 -25.84 2.31
C ARG A 264 -8.90 -26.13 0.83
N VAL A 265 -8.41 -25.27 -0.06
CA VAL A 265 -8.45 -25.50 -1.51
C VAL A 265 -7.61 -26.72 -1.90
N LEU A 266 -6.39 -26.81 -1.38
CA LEU A 266 -5.47 -27.92 -1.67
C LEU A 266 -6.03 -29.25 -1.14
N ASP A 267 -6.44 -29.31 0.12
CA ASP A 267 -6.99 -30.51 0.79
C ASP A 267 -8.23 -31.04 0.04
N CYS A 268 -9.12 -30.16 -0.42
CA CYS A 268 -10.32 -30.56 -1.17
C CYS A 268 -10.03 -31.07 -2.60
N ASN A 269 -8.81 -30.88 -3.12
CA ASN A 269 -8.42 -31.23 -4.48
C ASN A 269 -7.16 -32.11 -4.51
N GLU A 270 -6.85 -32.80 -3.40
CA GLU A 270 -5.54 -33.39 -3.17
C GLU A 270 -5.24 -34.60 -4.07
N ARG A 271 -6.26 -35.32 -4.54
CA ARG A 271 -6.13 -36.48 -5.46
C ARG A 271 -5.08 -37.52 -5.00
N GLY A 272 -4.93 -37.69 -3.69
CA GLY A 272 -3.95 -38.60 -3.07
C GLY A 272 -2.56 -38.01 -2.82
N LEU A 273 -2.32 -36.76 -3.23
CA LEU A 273 -1.11 -36.00 -2.93
C LEU A 273 -1.22 -35.34 -1.55
N LYS A 274 -0.08 -35.05 -0.93
CA LYS A 274 -0.01 -34.29 0.33
C LYS A 274 0.56 -32.91 0.09
N PHE A 275 -0.15 -31.91 0.60
CA PHE A 275 0.28 -30.51 0.56
C PHE A 275 0.57 -29.99 1.97
N GLN A 276 1.74 -29.39 2.16
CA GLN A 276 2.06 -28.65 3.38
C GLN A 276 2.04 -27.16 3.09
N VAL A 277 1.16 -26.42 3.78
CA VAL A 277 1.06 -24.96 3.60
C VAL A 277 1.87 -24.26 4.68
N LEU A 278 2.74 -23.35 4.26
CA LEU A 278 3.53 -22.48 5.11
C LEU A 278 3.18 -21.01 4.84
N SER A 279 3.30 -20.16 5.86
CA SER A 279 3.35 -18.72 5.71
C SER A 279 4.81 -18.28 5.89
N ASN A 280 5.35 -17.51 4.96
CA ASN A 280 6.69 -16.96 5.05
C ASN A 280 6.67 -15.49 4.61
N PRO A 281 6.18 -14.57 5.45
CA PRO A 281 6.06 -13.17 5.06
C PRO A 281 7.39 -12.56 4.58
N GLU A 282 7.30 -11.59 3.67
CA GLU A 282 8.44 -10.73 3.35
C GLU A 282 8.63 -9.63 4.41
N PHE A 283 9.84 -9.11 4.59
CA PHE A 283 10.11 -7.90 5.40
C PHE A 283 11.04 -6.91 4.69
N LEU A 284 11.14 -7.00 3.37
CA LEU A 284 11.96 -6.10 2.56
C LEU A 284 11.28 -4.74 2.43
N ALA A 285 12.08 -3.69 2.28
CA ALA A 285 11.60 -2.37 1.92
C ALA A 285 12.12 -1.99 0.53
N GLU A 286 11.26 -1.34 -0.27
CA GLU A 286 11.63 -0.85 -1.59
C GLU A 286 12.82 0.12 -1.51
N GLY A 287 13.80 0.00 -2.41
CA GLY A 287 15.07 0.75 -2.38
C GLY A 287 16.15 0.17 -1.44
N THR A 288 15.81 -0.82 -0.60
CA THR A 288 16.76 -1.58 0.24
C THR A 288 16.50 -3.10 0.21
N ALA A 289 15.78 -3.60 -0.79
CA ALA A 289 15.34 -4.99 -0.83
C ALA A 289 16.50 -5.98 -0.87
N ILE A 290 17.57 -5.69 -1.63
CA ILE A 290 18.75 -6.57 -1.69
C ILE A 290 19.47 -6.68 -0.35
N PRO A 291 19.89 -5.58 0.33
CA PRO A 291 20.49 -5.71 1.64
C PRO A 291 19.55 -6.35 2.67
N ASP A 292 18.24 -6.04 2.62
CA ASP A 292 17.24 -6.64 3.53
C ASP A 292 17.12 -8.17 3.33
N LEU A 293 17.24 -8.68 2.11
CA LEU A 293 17.21 -10.11 1.80
C LEU A 293 18.54 -10.82 2.09
N MET A 294 19.66 -10.12 1.89
CA MET A 294 21.01 -10.65 2.12
C MET A 294 21.37 -10.73 3.61
N SER A 295 20.83 -9.83 4.43
CA SER A 295 21.09 -9.75 5.87
C SER A 295 19.83 -9.34 6.64
N PRO A 296 18.78 -10.20 6.64
CA PRO A 296 17.52 -9.87 7.28
C PRO A 296 17.66 -9.80 8.80
N ASP A 297 16.91 -8.90 9.45
CA ASP A 297 16.78 -8.90 10.92
C ASP A 297 16.26 -10.27 11.44
N ARG A 298 15.37 -10.88 10.66
CA ARG A 298 14.77 -12.20 10.90
C ARG A 298 14.10 -12.75 9.64
N VAL A 299 14.05 -14.08 9.53
CA VAL A 299 13.16 -14.81 8.64
C VAL A 299 12.03 -15.42 9.48
N LEU A 300 10.78 -15.27 9.06
CA LEU A 300 9.62 -15.83 9.78
C LEU A 300 8.96 -16.93 8.97
N ILE A 301 8.75 -18.10 9.55
CA ILE A 301 8.11 -19.26 8.92
C ILE A 301 7.00 -19.76 9.84
N GLY A 302 5.75 -19.63 9.41
CA GLY A 302 4.58 -20.22 10.04
C GLY A 302 4.24 -21.56 9.40
N GLY A 303 3.97 -22.59 10.20
CA GLY A 303 3.53 -23.90 9.74
C GLY A 303 2.41 -24.49 10.60
N VAL A 304 1.75 -25.52 10.09
CA VAL A 304 0.81 -26.31 10.88
C VAL A 304 1.59 -27.09 11.94
N GLN A 305 1.08 -27.16 13.16
CA GLN A 305 1.74 -27.83 14.29
C GLN A 305 1.49 -29.36 14.27
N THR A 306 1.77 -30.00 13.14
CA THR A 306 1.83 -31.46 12.98
C THR A 306 3.27 -31.88 12.63
N PRO A 307 3.65 -33.16 12.78
CA PRO A 307 4.98 -33.63 12.41
C PRO A 307 5.38 -33.26 10.97
N GLU A 308 4.44 -33.40 10.03
CA GLU A 308 4.66 -33.08 8.61
C GLU A 308 4.80 -31.56 8.38
N GLY A 309 4.00 -30.75 9.08
CA GLY A 309 4.06 -29.29 8.98
C GLY A 309 5.34 -28.72 9.57
N ILE A 310 5.82 -29.29 10.68
CA ILE A 310 7.11 -28.94 11.28
C ILE A 310 8.25 -29.35 10.35
N ALA A 311 8.21 -30.55 9.78
CA ALA A 311 9.22 -30.99 8.81
C ALA A 311 9.26 -30.10 7.55
N ALA A 312 8.10 -29.66 7.06
CA ALA A 312 8.03 -28.71 5.95
C ALA A 312 8.63 -27.35 6.31
N ALA A 313 8.33 -26.82 7.50
CA ALA A 313 8.90 -25.57 7.99
C ALA A 313 10.43 -25.66 8.14
N GLU A 314 10.95 -26.78 8.66
CA GLU A 314 12.40 -27.01 8.75
C GLU A 314 13.05 -27.19 7.38
N LYS A 315 12.37 -27.82 6.40
CA LYS A 315 12.88 -27.91 5.02
C LYS A 315 13.06 -26.51 4.42
N LEU A 316 12.09 -25.60 4.61
CA LEU A 316 12.22 -24.21 4.19
C LEU A 316 13.26 -23.44 5.00
N ALA A 317 13.36 -23.66 6.30
CA ALA A 317 14.40 -23.06 7.14
C ALA A 317 15.80 -23.48 6.68
N GLY A 318 15.99 -24.73 6.24
CA GLY A 318 17.23 -25.23 5.65
C GLY A 318 17.65 -24.48 4.39
N VAL A 319 16.70 -24.01 3.57
CA VAL A 319 16.99 -23.13 2.42
C VAL A 319 17.59 -21.82 2.91
N TYR A 320 16.92 -21.12 3.82
CA TYR A 320 17.38 -19.84 4.37
C TYR A 320 18.71 -19.97 5.16
N ALA A 321 18.94 -21.11 5.82
CA ALA A 321 20.14 -21.38 6.61
C ALA A 321 21.44 -21.44 5.79
N ASN A 322 21.36 -21.42 4.45
CA ASN A 322 22.55 -21.28 3.60
C ASN A 322 23.23 -19.91 3.76
N TRP A 323 22.51 -18.88 4.21
CA TRP A 323 23.12 -17.55 4.44
C TRP A 323 22.58 -16.80 5.67
N VAL A 324 21.42 -17.19 6.19
CA VAL A 324 20.82 -16.57 7.39
C VAL A 324 21.17 -17.43 8.62
N PRO A 325 21.75 -16.85 9.68
CA PRO A 325 21.99 -17.55 10.94
C PRO A 325 20.71 -18.21 11.49
N ARG A 326 20.80 -19.45 11.99
CA ARG A 326 19.61 -20.23 12.39
C ARG A 326 18.79 -19.55 13.49
N GLU A 327 19.44 -18.80 14.37
CA GLU A 327 18.85 -18.01 15.44
C GLU A 327 17.99 -16.83 14.93
N GLN A 328 18.22 -16.38 13.70
CA GLN A 328 17.40 -15.36 13.02
C GLN A 328 16.23 -15.98 12.24
N ILE A 329 16.14 -17.32 12.14
CA ILE A 329 15.05 -18.02 11.46
C ILE A 329 14.01 -18.46 12.50
N LEU A 330 12.93 -17.71 12.61
CA LEU A 330 11.86 -17.92 13.57
C LEU A 330 10.78 -18.83 12.97
N THR A 331 10.50 -19.95 13.63
CA THR A 331 9.42 -20.88 13.27
C THR A 331 8.25 -20.75 14.25
N THR A 332 7.03 -20.64 13.74
CA THR A 332 5.80 -20.47 14.55
C THR A 332 4.60 -21.17 13.91
N ASN A 333 3.40 -21.00 14.46
CA ASN A 333 2.17 -21.46 13.82
C ASN A 333 1.74 -20.51 12.67
N LEU A 334 0.92 -21.02 11.74
CA LEU A 334 0.46 -20.27 10.56
C LEU A 334 -0.11 -18.87 10.89
N TRP A 335 -1.06 -18.79 11.82
CA TRP A 335 -1.76 -17.54 12.10
C TRP A 335 -0.89 -16.51 12.82
N SER A 336 -0.01 -16.98 13.70
CA SER A 336 0.99 -16.12 14.34
C SER A 336 1.94 -15.52 13.31
N SER A 337 2.32 -16.26 12.27
CA SER A 337 3.15 -15.73 11.18
C SER A 337 2.43 -14.62 10.40
N GLU A 338 1.21 -14.90 9.91
CA GLU A 338 0.41 -13.92 9.14
C GLU A 338 0.13 -12.65 9.96
N LEU A 339 -0.29 -12.80 11.21
CA LEU A 339 -0.61 -11.67 12.09
C LEU A 339 0.64 -10.84 12.41
N SER A 340 1.79 -11.48 12.63
CA SER A 340 3.04 -10.78 12.96
C SER A 340 3.46 -9.81 11.85
N LYS A 341 3.22 -10.14 10.57
CA LYS A 341 3.50 -9.22 9.46
C LYS A 341 2.60 -7.99 9.49
N LEU A 342 1.29 -8.18 9.65
CA LEU A 342 0.33 -7.06 9.74
C LEU A 342 0.65 -6.15 10.93
N VAL A 343 0.91 -6.75 12.10
CA VAL A 343 1.24 -6.02 13.32
C VAL A 343 2.56 -5.27 13.17
N ALA A 344 3.62 -5.90 12.63
CA ALA A 344 4.90 -5.22 12.42
C ALA A 344 4.75 -3.97 11.54
N ASN A 345 4.04 -4.08 10.42
CA ASN A 345 3.77 -2.95 9.53
C ASN A 345 2.90 -1.87 10.19
N ALA A 346 1.90 -2.27 10.99
CA ALA A 346 1.09 -1.33 11.77
C ALA A 346 1.91 -0.56 12.81
N PHE A 347 2.85 -1.21 13.51
CA PHE A 347 3.76 -0.54 14.45
C PHE A 347 4.72 0.43 13.75
N LEU A 348 5.27 0.07 12.59
CA LEU A 348 6.12 0.97 11.82
C LEU A 348 5.37 2.23 11.38
N ALA A 349 4.18 2.06 10.81
CA ALA A 349 3.32 3.17 10.39
C ALA A 349 2.82 4.01 11.58
N GLN A 350 2.50 3.36 12.71
CA GLN A 350 2.12 4.06 13.94
C GLN A 350 3.21 5.02 14.40
N ARG A 351 4.48 4.62 14.38
CA ARG A 351 5.59 5.52 14.77
C ARG A 351 5.65 6.77 13.90
N VAL A 352 5.45 6.62 12.59
CA VAL A 352 5.40 7.74 11.64
C VAL A 352 4.21 8.65 11.94
N SER A 353 3.00 8.10 12.11
CA SER A 353 1.82 8.90 12.47
C SER A 353 1.95 9.56 13.84
N SER A 354 2.57 8.90 14.81
CA SER A 354 2.84 9.47 16.14
C SER A 354 3.79 10.66 16.06
N ILE A 355 4.91 10.56 15.34
CA ILE A 355 5.80 11.73 15.22
C ILE A 355 5.20 12.83 14.35
N ASN A 356 4.39 12.48 13.35
CA ASN A 356 3.65 13.46 12.54
C ASN A 356 2.60 14.22 13.37
N SER A 357 1.92 13.58 14.32
CA SER A 357 1.00 14.30 15.22
C SER A 357 1.76 15.31 16.10
N ILE A 358 2.95 14.93 16.58
CA ILE A 358 3.83 15.82 17.34
C ILE A 358 4.37 16.95 16.46
N SER A 359 4.61 16.73 15.17
CA SER A 359 5.04 17.78 14.24
C SER A 359 4.06 18.96 14.20
N ALA A 360 2.74 18.69 14.19
CA ALA A 360 1.74 19.74 14.24
C ALA A 360 1.77 20.50 15.58
N LEU A 361 2.02 19.80 16.70
CA LEU A 361 2.18 20.44 18.01
C LEU A 361 3.44 21.31 18.07
N CYS A 362 4.55 20.86 17.46
CA CYS A 362 5.79 21.63 17.36
C CYS A 362 5.56 22.95 16.61
N GLU A 363 4.88 22.92 15.46
CA GLU A 363 4.52 24.11 14.68
C GLU A 363 3.65 25.10 15.49
N ALA A 364 2.78 24.58 16.36
CA ALA A 364 1.88 25.41 17.19
C ALA A 364 2.57 26.02 18.42
N THR A 365 3.61 25.38 18.94
CA THR A 365 4.24 25.73 20.23
C THR A 365 5.63 26.35 20.11
N GLY A 366 6.24 26.33 18.91
CA GLY A 366 7.58 26.85 18.68
C GLY A 366 8.69 25.80 18.86
N ALA A 367 8.34 24.53 19.12
CA ALA A 367 9.31 23.44 19.20
C ALA A 367 9.73 22.94 17.80
N ASN A 368 10.82 22.16 17.76
CA ASN A 368 11.37 21.57 16.54
C ASN A 368 11.25 20.03 16.58
N VAL A 369 10.48 19.46 15.65
CA VAL A 369 10.21 18.00 15.62
C VAL A 369 11.47 17.16 15.42
N SER A 370 12.49 17.66 14.71
CA SER A 370 13.75 16.93 14.52
C SER A 370 14.51 16.79 15.85
N GLU A 371 14.46 17.81 16.70
CA GLU A 371 15.06 17.76 18.03
C GLU A 371 14.26 16.88 18.97
N VAL A 372 12.93 17.01 18.97
CA VAL A 372 12.04 16.15 19.76
C VAL A 372 12.24 14.68 19.39
N SER A 373 12.23 14.36 18.09
CA SER A 373 12.50 13.00 17.58
C SER A 373 13.86 12.49 18.04
N ARG A 374 14.91 13.32 17.98
CA ARG A 374 16.25 12.94 18.44
C ARG A 374 16.26 12.62 19.93
N CYS A 375 15.66 13.48 20.76
CA CYS A 375 15.57 13.28 22.20
C CYS A 375 14.78 12.02 22.57
N VAL A 376 13.61 11.81 21.95
CA VAL A 376 12.76 10.63 22.19
C VAL A 376 13.46 9.36 21.72
N GLY A 377 14.09 9.37 20.54
CA GLY A 377 14.75 8.22 19.96
C GLY A 377 16.04 7.78 20.67
N MET A 378 16.59 8.61 21.57
CA MET A 378 17.75 8.23 22.40
C MET A 378 17.40 7.22 23.49
N ASP A 379 16.13 7.05 23.83
CA ASP A 379 15.69 5.96 24.70
C ASP A 379 15.66 4.66 23.88
N ASP A 380 16.55 3.71 24.20
CA ASP A 380 16.68 2.46 23.45
C ASP A 380 15.41 1.58 23.48
N ARG A 381 14.51 1.79 24.44
CA ARG A 381 13.20 1.09 24.47
C ARG A 381 12.25 1.59 23.37
N ILE A 382 12.50 2.79 22.85
CA ILE A 382 11.79 3.39 21.72
C ILE A 382 12.60 3.21 20.43
N GLY A 383 13.90 3.48 20.49
CA GLY A 383 14.82 3.41 19.35
C GLY A 383 14.67 4.57 18.37
N LYS A 384 15.70 4.75 17.52
CA LYS A 384 15.89 5.94 16.65
C LYS A 384 15.18 5.88 15.29
N ARG A 385 14.77 4.69 14.84
CA ARG A 385 14.25 4.46 13.48
C ARG A 385 12.77 4.82 13.36
N PHE A 386 12.31 5.14 12.15
CA PHE A 386 10.90 5.46 11.87
C PHE A 386 10.34 6.62 12.70
N LEU A 387 11.18 7.60 13.05
CA LEU A 387 10.78 8.82 13.76
C LEU A 387 11.01 10.09 12.93
N ASN A 388 11.25 9.96 11.62
CA ASN A 388 11.32 11.13 10.75
C ASN A 388 9.90 11.59 10.42
N SER A 389 9.57 12.83 10.78
CA SER A 389 8.33 13.47 10.36
C SER A 389 8.35 13.74 8.86
N SER A 390 7.22 13.59 8.19
CA SER A 390 7.08 13.78 6.75
C SER A 390 5.67 14.27 6.39
N ILE A 391 5.43 14.53 5.10
CA ILE A 391 4.11 14.80 4.52
C ILE A 391 3.09 13.69 4.78
N GLY A 392 3.58 12.48 5.06
CA GLY A 392 2.79 11.29 5.30
C GLY A 392 3.54 10.06 4.81
N PHE A 393 3.22 8.90 5.35
CA PHE A 393 3.69 7.65 4.76
C PHE A 393 2.84 7.30 3.52
N GLY A 394 3.46 6.61 2.57
CA GLY A 394 2.82 6.03 1.40
C GLY A 394 3.27 4.59 1.17
N GLY A 395 3.20 4.14 -0.08
CA GLY A 395 3.57 2.79 -0.49
C GLY A 395 2.43 1.79 -0.29
N SER A 396 2.54 0.66 -1.00
CA SER A 396 1.45 -0.34 -1.09
C SER A 396 1.18 -1.16 0.18
N CYS A 397 2.04 -1.06 1.21
CA CYS A 397 1.98 -1.90 2.41
C CYS A 397 1.23 -1.23 3.57
N PHE A 398 1.70 -0.07 4.08
CA PHE A 398 1.22 0.43 5.37
C PHE A 398 -0.29 0.70 5.43
N GLN A 399 -0.83 1.49 4.49
CA GLN A 399 -2.26 1.81 4.51
C GLN A 399 -3.11 0.55 4.32
N LYS A 400 -2.75 -0.30 3.36
CA LYS A 400 -3.43 -1.56 3.07
C LYS A 400 -3.45 -2.47 4.31
N ASP A 401 -2.31 -2.66 4.97
CA ASP A 401 -2.17 -3.63 6.06
C ASP A 401 -2.90 -3.17 7.33
N ILE A 402 -2.83 -1.87 7.64
CA ILE A 402 -3.59 -1.30 8.77
C ILE A 402 -5.09 -1.39 8.50
N LEU A 403 -5.57 -1.03 7.30
CA LEU A 403 -6.99 -1.14 6.99
C LEU A 403 -7.48 -2.59 7.02
N ASN A 404 -6.64 -3.55 6.61
CA ASN A 404 -6.91 -4.96 6.79
C ASN A 404 -6.98 -5.36 8.27
N LEU A 405 -6.06 -4.87 9.11
CA LEU A 405 -6.07 -5.11 10.56
C LEU A 405 -7.33 -4.54 11.22
N VAL A 406 -7.72 -3.31 10.86
CA VAL A 406 -8.96 -2.67 11.31
C VAL A 406 -10.17 -3.53 10.92
N TYR A 407 -10.26 -3.93 9.65
CA TYR A 407 -11.34 -4.77 9.17
C TYR A 407 -11.38 -6.15 9.86
N LEU A 408 -10.20 -6.72 10.17
CA LEU A 408 -10.09 -7.97 10.91
C LEU A 408 -10.64 -7.82 12.34
N CYS A 409 -10.26 -6.74 13.04
CA CYS A 409 -10.77 -6.42 14.38
C CYS A 409 -12.31 -6.29 14.36
N GLU A 410 -12.87 -5.55 13.40
CA GLU A 410 -14.33 -5.39 13.24
C GLU A 410 -15.02 -6.74 12.98
N THR A 411 -14.42 -7.59 12.15
CA THR A 411 -14.95 -8.91 11.82
C THR A 411 -15.08 -9.81 13.06
N TYR A 412 -14.19 -9.64 14.04
CA TYR A 412 -14.23 -10.36 15.32
C TYR A 412 -14.98 -9.60 16.45
N GLY A 413 -15.62 -8.47 16.14
CA GLY A 413 -16.35 -7.66 17.12
C GLY A 413 -15.48 -6.89 18.11
N LEU A 414 -14.21 -6.63 17.76
CA LEU A 414 -13.24 -5.90 18.59
C LEU A 414 -13.16 -4.42 18.17
N GLN A 415 -14.24 -3.68 18.39
CA GLN A 415 -14.37 -2.31 17.89
C GLN A 415 -13.32 -1.36 18.47
N GLU A 416 -13.00 -1.48 19.76
CA GLU A 416 -11.99 -0.64 20.42
C GLU A 416 -10.60 -0.82 19.80
N CYS A 417 -10.26 -2.06 19.41
CA CYS A 417 -9.01 -2.34 18.71
C CYS A 417 -9.02 -1.77 17.28
N ALA A 418 -10.15 -1.88 16.58
CA ALA A 418 -10.32 -1.30 15.25
C ALA A 418 -10.15 0.22 15.27
N ASP A 419 -10.81 0.90 16.21
CA ASP A 419 -10.75 2.35 16.37
C ASP A 419 -9.33 2.83 16.69
N TYR A 420 -8.61 2.10 17.56
CA TYR A 420 -7.22 2.41 17.91
C TYR A 420 -6.30 2.39 16.69
N TRP A 421 -6.33 1.32 15.89
CA TRP A 421 -5.48 1.21 14.71
C TRP A 421 -5.90 2.16 13.58
N ASN A 422 -7.20 2.46 13.47
CA ASN A 422 -7.71 3.40 12.49
C ASN A 422 -7.18 4.83 12.71
N GLN A 423 -6.83 5.22 13.94
CA GLN A 423 -6.19 6.51 14.22
C GLN A 423 -4.87 6.70 13.45
N VAL A 424 -4.13 5.62 13.17
CA VAL A 424 -2.89 5.69 12.40
C VAL A 424 -3.16 6.22 10.98
N ILE A 425 -4.25 5.77 10.34
CA ILE A 425 -4.67 6.21 9.01
C ILE A 425 -5.24 7.63 9.05
N LEU A 426 -6.12 7.92 10.02
CA LEU A 426 -6.72 9.24 10.17
C LEU A 426 -5.66 10.33 10.37
N MET A 427 -4.62 10.05 11.17
CA MET A 427 -3.49 10.96 11.38
C MET A 427 -2.66 11.16 10.11
N ASN A 428 -2.42 10.10 9.33
CA ASN A 428 -1.71 10.22 8.05
C ASN A 428 -2.50 11.06 7.03
N ASN A 429 -3.82 10.90 6.98
CA ASN A 429 -4.69 11.70 6.11
C ASN A 429 -4.77 13.16 6.56
N TYR A 430 -4.82 13.41 7.87
CA TYR A 430 -4.71 14.77 8.43
C TYR A 430 -3.39 15.44 8.06
N GLN A 431 -2.26 14.73 8.14
CA GLN A 431 -0.93 15.25 7.80
C GLN A 431 -0.85 15.70 6.33
N LYS A 432 -1.34 14.88 5.39
CA LYS A 432 -1.40 15.24 3.96
C LYS A 432 -2.24 16.49 3.74
N LYS A 433 -3.46 16.50 4.29
CA LYS A 433 -4.43 17.59 4.14
C LYS A 433 -3.91 18.92 4.72
N ARG A 434 -3.40 18.91 5.96
CA ARG A 434 -2.95 20.15 6.63
C ARG A 434 -1.78 20.80 5.89
N PHE A 435 -0.95 20.01 5.21
CA PHE A 435 0.16 20.54 4.42
C PHE A 435 -0.35 21.25 3.15
N SER A 436 -1.27 20.64 2.40
CA SER A 436 -1.94 21.30 1.27
C SER A 436 -2.61 22.61 1.71
N GLU A 437 -3.35 22.59 2.82
CA GLU A 437 -3.99 23.77 3.40
C GLU A 437 -2.96 24.85 3.81
N LYS A 438 -1.80 24.44 4.34
CA LYS A 438 -0.71 25.35 4.68
C LYS A 438 -0.12 26.01 3.43
N MET A 439 0.02 25.28 2.32
CA MET A 439 0.47 25.85 1.05
C MET A 439 -0.49 26.94 0.57
N VAL A 440 -1.78 26.63 0.51
CA VAL A 440 -2.82 27.57 0.04
C VAL A 440 -2.90 28.80 0.94
N SER A 441 -2.95 28.60 2.26
CA SER A 441 -3.07 29.70 3.23
C SER A 441 -1.85 30.62 3.24
N SER A 442 -0.64 30.07 3.12
CA SER A 442 0.60 30.87 3.07
C SER A 442 0.72 31.66 1.77
N MET A 443 0.12 31.17 0.68
CA MET A 443 0.03 31.85 -0.61
C MET A 443 -1.23 32.71 -0.75
N PHE A 444 -1.61 33.44 0.31
CA PHE A 444 -2.72 34.41 0.32
C PHE A 444 -4.11 33.79 0.15
N ASN A 445 -4.30 32.54 0.60
CA ASN A 445 -5.55 31.78 0.46
C ASN A 445 -6.01 31.60 -0.99
N THR A 446 -5.10 31.69 -1.97
CA THR A 446 -5.41 31.40 -3.38
C THR A 446 -4.17 30.91 -4.12
N VAL A 447 -4.32 29.82 -4.87
CA VAL A 447 -3.30 29.30 -5.79
C VAL A 447 -3.78 29.26 -7.24
N THR A 448 -4.94 29.86 -7.52
CA THR A 448 -5.54 29.90 -8.85
C THR A 448 -4.57 30.50 -9.87
N GLY A 449 -4.24 29.74 -10.91
CA GLY A 449 -3.33 30.11 -11.97
C GLY A 449 -1.84 30.18 -11.57
N LYS A 450 -1.50 29.98 -10.29
CA LYS A 450 -0.11 30.00 -9.82
C LYS A 450 0.61 28.73 -10.29
N LYS A 451 1.81 28.90 -10.85
CA LYS A 451 2.74 27.80 -11.09
C LYS A 451 3.34 27.32 -9.76
N ILE A 452 3.22 26.03 -9.45
CA ILE A 452 3.80 25.38 -8.27
C ILE A 452 4.65 24.20 -8.71
N ALA A 453 5.92 24.19 -8.31
CA ALA A 453 6.83 23.08 -8.56
C ALA A 453 6.71 22.02 -7.47
N ILE A 454 6.60 20.75 -7.86
CA ILE A 454 6.59 19.59 -6.97
C ILE A 454 7.83 18.77 -7.28
N LEU A 455 8.73 18.67 -6.30
CA LEU A 455 9.96 17.91 -6.38
C LEU A 455 9.75 16.58 -5.64
N GLY A 456 9.68 15.50 -6.39
CA GLY A 456 9.41 14.15 -5.91
C GLY A 456 7.94 13.74 -6.02
N PHE A 457 7.70 12.60 -6.66
CA PHE A 457 6.39 11.96 -6.78
C PHE A 457 6.39 10.54 -6.23
N ALA A 458 7.51 9.81 -6.28
CA ALA A 458 7.61 8.49 -5.66
C ALA A 458 7.29 8.56 -4.16
N PHE A 459 6.76 7.48 -3.57
CA PHE A 459 6.35 7.51 -2.16
C PHE A 459 7.52 7.67 -1.18
N LYS A 460 8.73 7.27 -1.61
CA LYS A 460 10.02 7.43 -0.94
C LYS A 460 11.14 7.52 -1.99
N LYS A 461 12.36 7.86 -1.58
CA LYS A 461 13.52 7.84 -2.48
C LYS A 461 13.93 6.43 -2.90
N ASP A 462 14.74 6.35 -3.95
CA ASP A 462 15.37 5.14 -4.50
C ASP A 462 14.38 4.11 -5.07
N THR A 463 13.19 4.55 -5.49
CA THR A 463 12.18 3.73 -6.17
C THR A 463 11.39 4.57 -7.18
N GLY A 464 10.86 3.92 -8.22
CA GLY A 464 9.88 4.51 -9.14
C GLY A 464 8.42 4.26 -8.73
N ASP A 465 8.17 3.62 -7.58
CA ASP A 465 6.82 3.27 -7.15
C ASP A 465 6.03 4.49 -6.67
N VAL A 466 4.82 4.61 -7.22
CA VAL A 466 3.88 5.70 -6.99
C VAL A 466 2.71 5.31 -6.09
N ARG A 467 2.52 4.02 -5.80
CA ARG A 467 1.34 3.51 -5.08
C ARG A 467 1.16 4.21 -3.75
N GLU A 468 -0.04 4.76 -3.52
CA GLU A 468 -0.39 5.48 -2.29
C GLU A 468 0.59 6.62 -1.93
N THR A 469 1.27 7.22 -2.92
CA THR A 469 2.21 8.31 -2.67
C THR A 469 1.51 9.52 -2.03
N PRO A 470 2.07 10.12 -0.96
CA PRO A 470 1.51 11.34 -0.38
C PRO A 470 1.54 12.52 -1.36
N SER A 471 2.48 12.54 -2.31
CA SER A 471 2.65 13.61 -3.30
C SER A 471 1.40 13.78 -4.16
N MET A 472 0.76 12.68 -4.56
CA MET A 472 -0.47 12.68 -5.34
C MET A 472 -1.61 13.43 -4.64
N PHE A 473 -1.76 13.27 -3.32
CA PHE A 473 -2.83 13.94 -2.59
C PHE A 473 -2.61 15.45 -2.56
N VAL A 474 -1.35 15.90 -2.41
CA VAL A 474 -0.98 17.31 -2.48
C VAL A 474 -1.23 17.86 -3.89
N VAL A 475 -0.80 17.14 -4.93
CA VAL A 475 -1.05 17.51 -6.34
C VAL A 475 -2.55 17.65 -6.60
N ARG A 476 -3.36 16.66 -6.20
CA ARG A 476 -4.82 16.71 -6.32
C ARG A 476 -5.38 17.97 -5.65
N ASP A 477 -5.04 18.21 -4.39
CA ASP A 477 -5.58 19.34 -3.63
C ASP A 477 -5.23 20.69 -4.29
N LEU A 478 -3.99 20.85 -4.76
CA LEU A 478 -3.55 22.07 -5.46
C LEU A 478 -4.26 22.27 -6.81
N VAL A 479 -4.49 21.20 -7.57
CA VAL A 479 -5.21 21.28 -8.84
C VAL A 479 -6.69 21.59 -8.62
N MET A 480 -7.32 21.08 -7.55
CA MET A 480 -8.69 21.46 -7.18
C MET A 480 -8.80 22.95 -6.81
N GLU A 481 -7.71 23.55 -6.33
CA GLU A 481 -7.57 24.99 -6.10
C GLU A 481 -7.12 25.76 -7.36
N GLN A 482 -7.14 25.10 -8.53
CA GLN A 482 -6.82 25.64 -9.85
C GLN A 482 -5.37 26.10 -10.01
N ALA A 483 -4.43 25.49 -9.28
CA ALA A 483 -3.00 25.71 -9.50
C ALA A 483 -2.51 25.05 -10.79
N LYS A 484 -1.40 25.55 -11.33
CA LYS A 484 -0.64 24.93 -12.42
C LYS A 484 0.54 24.18 -11.81
N VAL A 485 0.44 22.87 -11.72
CA VAL A 485 1.40 22.01 -11.02
C VAL A 485 2.44 21.49 -12.01
N HIS A 486 3.71 21.65 -11.67
CA HIS A 486 4.85 21.11 -12.42
C HIS A 486 5.59 20.09 -11.57
N VAL A 487 5.50 18.81 -11.92
CA VAL A 487 6.10 17.70 -11.18
C VAL A 487 7.42 17.30 -11.81
N TYR A 488 8.45 17.09 -11.00
CA TYR A 488 9.68 16.43 -11.40
C TYR A 488 10.04 15.35 -10.39
N ASP A 489 10.33 14.15 -10.89
CA ASP A 489 10.84 13.02 -10.12
C ASP A 489 11.87 12.26 -10.98
N PRO A 490 13.02 11.83 -10.42
CA PRO A 490 14.08 11.18 -11.19
C PRO A 490 13.74 9.81 -11.77
N GLN A 491 12.78 9.08 -11.16
CA GLN A 491 12.51 7.67 -11.48
C GLN A 491 11.06 7.39 -11.88
N VAL A 492 10.11 8.27 -11.52
CA VAL A 492 8.69 8.08 -11.84
C VAL A 492 8.39 8.42 -13.29
N LYS A 493 7.73 7.50 -14.00
CA LYS A 493 7.21 7.72 -15.35
C LYS A 493 5.89 8.47 -15.30
N ARG A 494 5.64 9.30 -16.32
CA ARG A 494 4.39 10.08 -16.46
C ARG A 494 3.17 9.17 -16.46
N GLU A 495 3.25 8.03 -17.14
CA GLU A 495 2.14 7.09 -17.29
C GLU A 495 1.75 6.48 -15.94
N ASP A 496 2.75 6.04 -15.17
CA ASP A 496 2.54 5.46 -13.83
C ASP A 496 1.91 6.49 -12.88
N MET A 497 2.37 7.74 -12.96
CA MET A 497 1.80 8.88 -12.22
C MET A 497 0.29 9.03 -12.51
N TRP A 498 -0.11 9.06 -13.78
CA TRP A 498 -1.52 9.23 -14.17
C TRP A 498 -2.39 8.02 -13.84
N VAL A 499 -1.86 6.80 -14.01
CA VAL A 499 -2.57 5.57 -13.64
C VAL A 499 -2.93 5.59 -12.16
N GLU A 500 -1.98 5.93 -11.29
CA GLU A 500 -2.20 5.98 -9.85
C GLU A 500 -3.13 7.14 -9.44
N MET A 501 -2.98 8.32 -10.04
CA MET A 501 -3.88 9.45 -9.80
C MET A 501 -5.34 9.13 -10.16
N ASN A 502 -5.56 8.45 -11.29
CA ASN A 502 -6.88 8.01 -11.68
C ASN A 502 -7.41 6.94 -10.70
N TYR A 503 -6.58 5.95 -10.36
CA TYR A 503 -6.97 4.85 -9.49
C TYR A 503 -7.34 5.30 -8.06
N THR A 504 -6.49 6.09 -7.42
CA THR A 504 -6.59 6.42 -5.99
C THR A 504 -7.37 7.71 -5.74
N CYS A 505 -7.24 8.70 -6.62
CA CYS A 505 -7.89 10.00 -6.46
C CYS A 505 -9.07 10.23 -7.42
N ASN A 506 -9.37 9.29 -8.33
CA ASN A 506 -10.34 9.49 -9.41
C ASN A 506 -10.04 10.78 -10.18
N LEU A 507 -8.75 11.01 -10.47
CA LEU A 507 -8.24 12.22 -11.10
C LEU A 507 -7.67 11.90 -12.49
N SER A 508 -8.43 12.25 -13.52
CA SER A 508 -8.15 12.00 -14.93
C SER A 508 -8.89 13.01 -15.80
N GLU A 509 -8.52 13.14 -17.08
CA GLU A 509 -9.19 14.06 -18.00
C GLU A 509 -10.70 13.76 -18.16
N GLU A 510 -11.10 12.49 -18.03
CA GLU A 510 -12.50 12.06 -18.07
C GLU A 510 -13.30 12.56 -16.86
N THR A 511 -12.69 12.52 -15.67
CA THR A 511 -13.35 12.86 -14.41
C THR A 511 -13.23 14.35 -14.08
N HIS A 512 -12.16 14.99 -14.55
CA HIS A 512 -11.81 16.38 -14.29
C HIS A 512 -11.22 17.02 -15.56
N PRO A 513 -12.06 17.50 -16.50
CA PRO A 513 -11.59 18.11 -17.74
C PRO A 513 -10.63 19.28 -17.49
N GLY A 514 -9.51 19.29 -18.20
CA GLY A 514 -8.42 20.27 -18.08
C GLY A 514 -7.35 19.89 -17.06
N VAL A 515 -7.47 18.76 -16.35
CA VAL A 515 -6.47 18.33 -15.36
C VAL A 515 -5.11 18.03 -16.00
N GLU A 516 -5.09 17.47 -17.21
CA GLU A 516 -3.82 17.19 -17.90
C GLU A 516 -3.09 18.47 -18.28
N ALA A 517 -3.83 19.54 -18.60
CA ALA A 517 -3.26 20.86 -18.83
C ALA A 517 -2.79 21.54 -17.53
N ALA A 518 -3.38 21.18 -16.39
CA ALA A 518 -2.99 21.70 -15.08
C ALA A 518 -1.77 20.98 -14.47
N VAL A 519 -1.48 19.74 -14.89
CA VAL A 519 -0.37 18.93 -14.35
C VAL A 519 0.67 18.60 -15.44
N THR A 520 1.80 19.28 -15.37
CA THR A 520 2.93 19.11 -16.30
C THR A 520 4.05 18.30 -15.64
N THR A 521 4.55 17.26 -16.30
CA THR A 521 5.79 16.57 -15.90
C THR A 521 6.98 17.29 -16.52
N SER A 522 7.95 17.69 -15.70
CA SER A 522 9.14 18.44 -16.12
C SER A 522 10.35 17.51 -16.24
N THR A 523 11.30 17.88 -17.09
CA THR A 523 12.53 17.11 -17.34
C THR A 523 13.63 17.33 -16.30
N SER A 524 13.54 18.40 -15.52
CA SER A 524 14.47 18.71 -14.44
C SER A 524 13.78 19.50 -13.32
N ALA A 525 14.38 19.48 -12.12
CA ALA A 525 13.94 20.32 -11.01
C ALA A 525 13.97 21.82 -11.36
N TYR A 526 14.98 22.25 -12.15
CA TYR A 526 15.11 23.64 -12.58
C TYR A 526 13.96 24.08 -13.50
N ASP A 527 13.54 23.22 -14.44
CA ASP A 527 12.43 23.52 -15.35
C ASP A 527 11.09 23.57 -14.60
N ALA A 528 10.91 22.67 -13.64
CA ALA A 528 9.75 22.68 -12.75
C ALA A 528 9.66 24.00 -11.97
N CYS A 529 10.79 24.51 -11.47
CA CYS A 529 10.84 25.73 -10.67
C CYS A 529 10.86 27.05 -11.48
N ASP A 530 11.17 27.04 -12.79
CA ASP A 530 11.26 28.28 -13.59
C ASP A 530 9.93 29.05 -13.61
N GLY A 531 9.90 30.29 -13.12
CA GLY A 531 8.67 31.08 -12.98
C GLY A 531 7.66 30.56 -11.95
N ALA A 532 8.02 29.57 -11.13
CA ALA A 532 7.13 29.06 -10.07
C ALA A 532 6.97 30.07 -8.93
N HIS A 533 5.81 30.05 -8.27
CA HIS A 533 5.52 30.85 -7.07
C HIS A 533 5.97 30.11 -5.81
N ALA A 534 5.88 28.79 -5.85
CA ALA A 534 6.30 27.91 -4.77
C ALA A 534 7.01 26.68 -5.35
N LEU A 535 7.94 26.13 -4.58
CA LEU A 535 8.40 24.75 -4.74
C LEU A 535 8.06 23.95 -3.48
N ALA A 536 7.65 22.71 -3.65
CA ALA A 536 7.42 21.78 -2.55
C ALA A 536 8.23 20.50 -2.75
N VAL A 537 9.00 20.11 -1.73
CA VAL A 537 9.75 18.85 -1.72
C VAL A 537 8.92 17.79 -1.03
N LEU A 538 8.46 16.79 -1.79
CA LEU A 538 7.52 15.78 -1.31
C LEU A 538 8.11 14.35 -1.28
N THR A 539 9.30 14.16 -1.86
CA THR A 539 10.07 12.91 -1.77
C THR A 539 11.53 13.23 -1.44
N GLU A 540 12.15 12.46 -0.55
CA GLU A 540 13.48 12.74 0.01
C GLU A 540 14.66 12.34 -0.89
N TRP A 541 14.57 12.58 -2.20
CA TRP A 541 15.67 12.33 -3.13
C TRP A 541 16.92 13.14 -2.74
N ASP A 542 18.08 12.48 -2.73
CA ASP A 542 19.33 13.12 -2.29
C ASP A 542 19.76 14.25 -3.24
N GLU A 543 19.43 14.18 -4.55
CA GLU A 543 19.73 15.25 -5.51
C GLU A 543 19.08 16.59 -5.15
N PHE A 544 17.95 16.60 -4.43
CA PHE A 544 17.28 17.83 -4.05
C PHE A 544 18.06 18.63 -3.01
N LYS A 545 18.93 17.99 -2.23
CA LYS A 545 19.77 18.66 -1.23
C LYS A 545 20.86 19.54 -1.87
N GLU A 546 21.31 19.15 -3.05
CA GLU A 546 22.48 19.72 -3.73
C GLU A 546 22.11 20.70 -4.86
N LEU A 547 20.81 21.01 -5.02
CA LEU A 547 20.36 21.96 -6.05
C LEU A 547 20.89 23.37 -5.78
N ASP A 548 21.22 24.07 -6.86
CA ASP A 548 21.51 25.51 -6.81
C ASP A 548 20.22 26.33 -6.58
N TYR A 549 19.88 26.47 -5.29
CA TYR A 549 18.71 27.22 -4.86
C TYR A 549 18.81 28.73 -5.12
N GLN A 550 20.02 29.28 -5.26
CA GLN A 550 20.19 30.69 -5.63
C GLN A 550 19.74 30.93 -7.06
N LYS A 551 20.11 30.03 -7.99
CA LYS A 551 19.65 30.03 -9.38
C LYS A 551 18.13 29.80 -9.48
N ILE A 552 17.59 28.87 -8.70
CA ILE A 552 16.14 28.62 -8.63
C ILE A 552 15.42 29.90 -8.16
N TYR A 553 15.89 30.49 -7.07
CA TYR A 553 15.30 31.71 -6.52
C TYR A 553 15.23 32.84 -7.54
N GLN A 554 16.31 33.09 -8.29
CA GLN A 554 16.36 34.17 -9.28
C GLN A 554 15.27 34.06 -10.37
N LYS A 555 14.87 32.82 -10.70
CA LYS A 555 13.87 32.56 -11.76
C LYS A 555 12.43 32.43 -11.25
N MET A 556 12.22 32.24 -9.95
CA MET A 556 10.88 32.13 -9.37
C MET A 556 10.16 33.48 -9.31
N ALA A 557 8.83 33.46 -9.26
CA ALA A 557 8.02 34.62 -8.92
C ALA A 557 8.28 35.06 -7.46
N LYS A 558 7.91 36.30 -7.11
CA LYS A 558 8.13 36.86 -5.76
C LYS A 558 6.79 37.27 -5.11
N PRO A 559 6.60 37.05 -3.80
CA PRO A 559 7.48 36.27 -2.91
C PRO A 559 7.60 34.81 -3.33
N ALA A 560 8.78 34.21 -3.12
CA ALA A 560 9.07 32.83 -3.52
C ALA A 560 8.97 31.92 -2.30
N PHE A 561 8.11 30.91 -2.35
CA PHE A 561 7.85 30.01 -1.24
C PHE A 561 8.57 28.66 -1.40
N VAL A 562 9.04 28.11 -0.28
CA VAL A 562 9.53 26.73 -0.19
C VAL A 562 8.71 25.99 0.86
N PHE A 563 8.18 24.83 0.48
CA PHE A 563 7.50 23.90 1.39
C PHE A 563 8.28 22.59 1.46
N ASP A 564 9.03 22.39 2.53
CA ASP A 564 9.79 21.15 2.73
C ASP A 564 8.94 20.13 3.50
N GLY A 565 8.36 19.19 2.76
CA GLY A 565 7.56 18.08 3.30
C GLY A 565 8.39 16.91 3.82
N ARG A 566 9.72 16.95 3.69
CA ARG A 566 10.62 15.84 4.05
C ARG A 566 11.75 16.25 5.00
N ASN A 567 11.88 17.54 5.32
CA ASN A 567 12.92 18.10 6.18
C ASN A 567 14.33 17.73 5.73
N ILE A 568 14.59 17.82 4.42
CA ILE A 568 15.90 17.51 3.83
C ILE A 568 16.70 18.74 3.42
N LEU A 569 16.09 19.91 3.37
CA LEU A 569 16.75 21.14 2.90
C LEU A 569 17.42 21.93 4.04
N ASP A 570 18.41 22.74 3.69
CA ASP A 570 18.96 23.76 4.59
C ASP A 570 18.03 24.98 4.64
N HIS A 571 17.12 24.99 5.61
CA HIS A 571 16.11 26.04 5.77
C HIS A 571 16.72 27.41 6.08
N GLU A 572 17.88 27.48 6.75
CA GLU A 572 18.53 28.76 7.04
C GLU A 572 19.18 29.35 5.79
N ALA A 573 19.88 28.53 5.01
CA ALA A 573 20.45 28.97 3.74
C ALA A 573 19.36 29.49 2.79
N LEU A 574 18.23 28.79 2.70
CA LEU A 574 17.09 29.22 1.87
C LEU A 574 16.50 30.56 2.32
N ARG A 575 16.35 30.79 3.63
CA ARG A 575 15.89 32.08 4.16
C ARG A 575 16.89 33.21 3.86
N LYS A 576 18.20 32.94 3.95
CA LYS A 576 19.26 33.91 3.60
C LYS A 576 19.23 34.31 2.12
N ILE A 577 18.88 33.38 1.23
CA ILE A 577 18.66 33.66 -0.20
C ILE A 577 17.44 34.58 -0.41
N GLY A 578 16.42 34.44 0.45
CA GLY A 578 15.22 35.27 0.45
C GLY A 578 13.91 34.49 0.22
N PHE A 579 13.92 33.17 0.37
CA PHE A 579 12.71 32.35 0.33
C PHE A 579 11.87 32.51 1.60
N GLU A 580 10.54 32.43 1.44
CA GLU A 580 9.63 32.15 2.54
C GLU A 580 9.57 30.63 2.76
N VAL A 581 10.21 30.16 3.83
CA VAL A 581 10.41 28.73 4.08
C VAL A 581 9.44 28.20 5.12
N HIS A 582 8.64 27.21 4.71
CA HIS A 582 7.78 26.41 5.56
C HIS A 582 8.25 24.95 5.55
N ALA A 583 8.36 24.34 6.72
CA ALA A 583 8.83 22.97 6.85
C ALA A 583 8.05 22.25 7.95
N ILE A 584 7.83 20.95 7.77
CA ILE A 584 7.01 20.16 8.69
C ILE A 584 7.67 20.11 10.07
N GLY A 585 6.90 20.46 11.10
CA GLY A 585 7.34 20.39 12.50
C GLY A 585 8.42 21.39 12.88
N LYS A 586 8.62 22.46 12.08
CA LYS A 586 9.55 23.54 12.39
C LYS A 586 8.80 24.77 12.91
N PRO A 587 9.39 25.54 13.85
CA PRO A 587 8.81 26.80 14.28
C PRO A 587 8.82 27.82 13.14
N ASP A 588 7.79 28.65 13.09
CA ASP A 588 7.79 29.83 12.24
C ASP A 588 8.65 30.93 12.89
N PRO A 589 9.80 31.30 12.31
CA PRO A 589 10.70 32.28 12.92
C PRO A 589 10.07 33.66 13.06
N ASN A 590 9.04 33.99 12.25
CA ASN A 590 8.34 35.27 12.36
C ASN A 590 7.33 35.28 13.52
N LYS A 591 6.84 34.10 13.92
CA LYS A 591 5.85 33.95 14.99
C LYS A 591 6.49 33.79 16.36
N PHE A 592 7.70 33.26 16.41
CA PHE A 592 8.41 32.90 17.63
C PHE A 592 9.78 33.58 17.74
N SER A 593 9.90 34.84 17.28
CA SER A 593 11.17 35.59 17.24
C SER A 593 11.89 35.76 18.57
N ASP A 594 11.19 35.53 19.68
CA ASP A 594 11.67 35.74 21.05
C ASP A 594 12.11 34.41 21.73
N LEU A 595 12.00 33.28 21.03
CA LEU A 595 12.49 31.95 21.43
C LEU A 595 13.73 31.58 20.60
#